data_AF-A0A163ENA0-F1
#
_entry.id   AF-A0A163ENA0-F1
#
_cell.length_a   1.000
_cell.length_b   1.000
_cell.length_c   1.000
_cell.angle_alpha   90.00
_cell.angle_beta   90.00
_cell.angle_gamma   90.00
#
_symmetry.space_group_name_H-M   'P 1'
#
loop_
_entity.id
_entity.type
_entity.pdbx_description
1 polymer ?
#
loop_
_entity_poly.entity_id
_entity_poly.type
_entity_poly.pdbx_seq_one_letter_code
_entity_poly.pdbx_strand_id
1 'polypeptide(L)'
;MLRDEPQKLVWDQLWSREVSYHWDSLSQTIYDKIIDISGGIQGKRMVEAGSGSGKISLRLAAEEAEVTLVDYSKNALYNSRSAFYRAKVPGTFILSDIREMQLPDHQFDLTWNAGVLEHFDEDEQVTILREMIRVTKPGGTVLVITPFAECLPYRAGKEAAEQLGTWMYGTEYPIFSLKDSFERSGIALIEESSIGFLNSLDFLDFIQDSQTVKHWLTKWYHGLTKEEKCNVPGYLLVSVGVVGTVPGKAMSSLHPSPETQLSPEDKLSRAQTIISSYHAKREKSHYLSAYKEEESTYWFPLLAILDSLLVARGTKVLDIGAAYGTLLMYSVLSGAKAYGLDMIPDYWSEELEQDYGVRWNLCNIEAEEIPGKEQFDVILFTEILEHMNYNPLPVLRKIKDRLTPGGSLLISTPWKRHFAPNQYDPDLLDMPYYQPGDGFIDAEIKYYTIDEMYALAENTAFQVKSFEVYNGHLLAWFVNK
;
A
#
# COMPACT_ATOMS: atom_id res chain seq x y z
N MET A 1 -29.80 9.34 13.95
CA MET A 1 -30.66 8.15 13.97
C MET A 1 -30.76 7.41 12.62
N LEU A 2 -30.56 8.04 11.44
CA LEU A 2 -30.69 7.37 10.13
C LEU A 2 -29.40 6.79 9.53
N ARG A 3 -28.21 7.01 10.12
CA ARG A 3 -26.92 6.58 9.54
C ARG A 3 -26.58 5.10 9.80
N ASP A 4 -27.04 4.52 10.91
CA ASP A 4 -26.59 3.20 11.37
C ASP A 4 -27.48 2.03 10.92
N GLU A 5 -28.67 2.32 10.38
CA GLU A 5 -29.64 1.30 9.93
C GLU A 5 -29.02 0.25 8.99
N PRO A 6 -28.21 0.62 7.97
CA PRO A 6 -27.57 -0.35 7.10
C PRO A 6 -26.58 -1.26 7.86
N GLN A 7 -25.77 -0.71 8.75
CA GLN A 7 -24.77 -1.49 9.50
C GLN A 7 -25.44 -2.45 10.49
N LYS A 8 -26.53 -2.02 11.15
CA LYS A 8 -27.33 -2.89 12.03
C LYS A 8 -27.90 -4.08 11.29
N LEU A 9 -28.41 -3.88 10.07
CA LEU A 9 -28.94 -4.95 9.23
C LEU A 9 -27.86 -5.98 8.85
N VAL A 10 -26.64 -5.54 8.56
CA VAL A 10 -25.50 -6.44 8.28
C VAL A 10 -25.26 -7.38 9.46
N TRP A 11 -25.18 -6.84 10.67
CA TRP A 11 -24.94 -7.63 11.87
C TRP A 11 -26.10 -8.54 12.24
N ASP A 12 -27.34 -8.07 12.17
CA ASP A 12 -28.52 -8.90 12.41
C ASP A 12 -28.62 -10.06 11.42
N GLN A 13 -28.26 -9.82 10.15
CA GLN A 13 -28.16 -10.86 9.14
C GLN A 13 -27.03 -11.85 9.45
N LEU A 14 -25.86 -11.36 9.88
CA LEU A 14 -24.73 -12.20 10.25
C LEU A 14 -25.08 -13.12 11.43
N TRP A 15 -25.72 -12.57 12.48
CA TRP A 15 -26.12 -13.32 13.67
C TRP A 15 -27.37 -14.20 13.49
N SER A 16 -28.10 -14.04 12.37
CA SER A 16 -29.20 -14.94 11.99
C SER A 16 -28.71 -16.31 11.50
N ARG A 17 -27.42 -16.44 11.17
CA ARG A 17 -26.80 -17.67 10.67
C ARG A 17 -26.32 -18.55 11.83
N GLU A 18 -25.95 -19.79 11.51
CA GLU A 18 -25.35 -20.70 12.49
C GLU A 18 -24.01 -20.15 12.99
N VAL A 19 -23.85 -20.08 14.31
CA VAL A 19 -22.65 -19.57 14.97
C VAL A 19 -21.77 -20.74 15.40
N SER A 20 -20.52 -20.74 14.95
CA SER A 20 -19.51 -21.68 15.43
C SER A 20 -18.92 -21.21 16.77
N TYR A 21 -18.90 -22.12 17.75
CA TYR A 21 -18.19 -21.95 19.02
C TYR A 21 -16.89 -22.77 19.05
N HIS A 22 -16.38 -23.18 17.88
CA HIS A 22 -15.05 -23.79 17.80
C HIS A 22 -13.99 -22.79 18.27
N TRP A 23 -13.05 -23.27 19.08
CA TRP A 23 -11.99 -22.44 19.65
C TRP A 23 -10.81 -22.32 18.67
N ASP A 24 -10.74 -21.20 17.98
CA ASP A 24 -9.69 -20.90 17.01
C ASP A 24 -8.49 -20.14 17.63
N SER A 25 -7.43 -19.99 16.84
CA SER A 25 -6.18 -19.34 17.23
C SER A 25 -6.32 -17.84 17.48
N LEU A 26 -7.25 -17.15 16.79
CA LEU A 26 -7.51 -15.73 17.02
C LEU A 26 -8.19 -15.52 18.37
N SER A 27 -9.15 -16.38 18.70
CA SER A 27 -9.83 -16.40 19.99
C SER A 27 -8.87 -16.67 21.13
N GLN A 28 -7.91 -17.60 20.93
CA GLN A 28 -6.83 -17.82 21.88
C GLN A 28 -5.98 -16.56 22.08
N THR A 29 -5.62 -15.87 20.99
CA THR A 29 -4.82 -14.64 21.01
C THR A 29 -5.50 -13.52 21.80
N ILE A 30 -6.80 -13.29 21.57
CA ILE A 30 -7.58 -12.31 22.31
C ILE A 30 -7.72 -12.73 23.78
N TYR A 31 -8.01 -14.00 24.04
CA TYR A 31 -8.13 -14.55 25.39
C TYR A 31 -6.84 -14.34 26.21
N ASP A 32 -5.69 -14.69 25.65
CA ASP A 32 -4.40 -14.54 26.33
C ASP A 32 -4.13 -13.08 26.69
N LYS A 33 -4.49 -12.13 25.80
CA LYS A 33 -4.34 -10.70 26.09
C LYS A 33 -5.28 -10.22 27.20
N ILE A 34 -6.52 -10.72 27.24
CA ILE A 34 -7.45 -10.43 28.34
C ILE A 34 -6.87 -10.91 29.68
N ILE A 35 -6.34 -12.14 29.73
CA ILE A 35 -5.74 -12.73 30.95
C ILE A 35 -4.51 -11.94 31.42
N ASP A 36 -3.64 -11.57 30.48
CA ASP A 36 -2.44 -10.77 30.74
C ASP A 36 -2.80 -9.41 31.37
N ILE A 37 -3.72 -8.68 30.74
CA ILE A 37 -4.18 -7.37 31.22
C ILE A 37 -4.91 -7.48 32.56
N SER A 38 -5.74 -8.51 32.72
CA SER A 38 -6.52 -8.65 33.93
C SER A 38 -5.67 -9.17 35.09
N GLY A 39 -4.52 -9.82 34.87
CA GLY A 39 -3.75 -10.45 35.94
C GLY A 39 -4.54 -11.56 36.66
N GLY A 40 -5.35 -12.30 35.90
CA GLY A 40 -6.31 -13.31 36.40
C GLY A 40 -7.77 -12.86 36.36
N ILE A 41 -8.69 -13.81 36.35
CA ILE A 41 -10.13 -13.59 36.04
C ILE A 41 -11.10 -14.16 37.07
N GLN A 42 -10.64 -15.05 37.95
CA GLN A 42 -11.50 -15.73 38.92
C GLN A 42 -12.23 -14.71 39.83
N GLY A 43 -13.56 -14.77 39.85
CA GLY A 43 -14.44 -13.88 40.61
C GLY A 43 -14.46 -12.42 40.14
N LYS A 44 -13.79 -12.08 39.04
CA LYS A 44 -13.83 -10.71 38.49
C LYS A 44 -15.14 -10.49 37.74
N ARG A 45 -15.70 -9.28 37.92
CA ARG A 45 -16.87 -8.85 37.16
C ARG A 45 -16.41 -8.25 35.85
N MET A 46 -16.76 -8.88 34.74
CA MET A 46 -16.32 -8.50 33.40
C MET A 46 -17.53 -8.22 32.51
N VAL A 47 -17.49 -7.16 31.71
CA VAL A 47 -18.54 -6.87 30.73
C VAL A 47 -17.97 -6.78 29.33
N GLU A 48 -18.60 -7.47 28.38
CA GLU A 48 -18.29 -7.43 26.95
C GLU A 48 -19.32 -6.55 26.25
N ALA A 49 -18.89 -5.40 25.72
CA ALA A 49 -19.75 -4.42 25.03
C ALA A 49 -19.73 -4.68 23.52
N GLY A 50 -20.87 -5.07 22.93
CA GLY A 50 -20.93 -5.56 21.54
C GLY A 50 -20.52 -7.03 21.46
N SER A 51 -21.07 -7.85 22.36
CA SER A 51 -20.60 -9.22 22.62
C SER A 51 -20.79 -10.22 21.47
N GLY A 52 -21.65 -9.94 20.49
CA GLY A 52 -21.94 -10.87 19.41
C GLY A 52 -22.34 -12.26 19.93
N SER A 53 -21.60 -13.29 19.51
CA SER A 53 -21.81 -14.66 20.00
C SER A 53 -21.39 -14.91 21.45
N GLY A 54 -20.59 -14.03 22.05
CA GLY A 54 -20.08 -14.21 23.40
C GLY A 54 -19.11 -15.38 23.56
N LYS A 55 -18.46 -15.82 22.48
CA LYS A 55 -17.59 -17.03 22.48
C LYS A 55 -16.46 -16.94 23.50
N ILE A 56 -15.82 -15.78 23.63
CA ILE A 56 -14.72 -15.57 24.59
C ILE A 56 -15.28 -15.44 26.01
N SER A 57 -16.34 -14.66 26.20
CA SER A 57 -17.05 -14.57 27.48
C SER A 57 -17.54 -15.91 28.02
N LEU A 58 -17.94 -16.84 27.14
CA LEU A 58 -18.30 -18.21 27.52
C LEU A 58 -17.14 -18.94 28.19
N ARG A 59 -15.93 -18.80 27.64
CA ARG A 59 -14.72 -19.39 28.24
C ARG A 59 -14.34 -18.69 29.53
N LEU A 60 -14.38 -17.36 29.58
CA LEU A 60 -14.13 -16.59 30.80
C LEU A 60 -15.07 -17.03 31.94
N ALA A 61 -16.36 -17.23 31.65
CA ALA A 61 -17.33 -17.71 32.63
C ALA A 61 -17.06 -19.15 33.10
N ALA A 62 -16.64 -20.04 32.19
CA ALA A 62 -16.25 -21.41 32.52
C ALA A 62 -15.01 -21.45 33.43
N GLU A 63 -14.17 -20.42 33.37
CA GLU A 63 -13.00 -20.20 34.22
C GLU A 63 -13.29 -19.23 35.39
N GLU A 64 -14.55 -19.21 35.83
CA GLU A 64 -15.05 -18.55 37.06
C GLU A 64 -15.03 -17.00 37.05
N ALA A 65 -14.98 -16.36 35.88
CA ALA A 65 -15.30 -14.93 35.79
C ALA A 65 -16.82 -14.68 35.84
N GLU A 66 -17.24 -13.57 36.46
CA GLU A 66 -18.63 -13.11 36.44
C GLU A 66 -18.87 -12.25 35.20
N VAL A 67 -19.36 -12.85 34.11
CA VAL A 67 -19.50 -12.15 32.83
C VAL A 67 -20.90 -11.56 32.60
N THR A 68 -20.90 -10.36 32.02
CA THR A 68 -22.09 -9.70 31.46
C THR A 68 -21.87 -9.43 29.98
N LEU A 69 -22.81 -9.82 29.14
CA LEU A 69 -22.78 -9.66 27.70
C LEU A 69 -23.80 -8.61 27.29
N VAL A 70 -23.34 -7.56 26.62
CA VAL A 70 -24.20 -6.47 26.11
C VAL A 70 -24.15 -6.48 24.59
N ASP A 71 -25.31 -6.53 23.96
CA ASP A 71 -25.42 -6.42 22.50
C ASP A 71 -26.78 -5.82 22.12
N TYR A 72 -26.86 -5.09 21.00
CA TYR A 72 -28.14 -4.58 20.50
C TYR A 72 -28.90 -5.62 19.68
N SER A 73 -28.21 -6.67 19.19
CA SER A 73 -28.82 -7.73 18.38
C SER A 73 -29.46 -8.79 19.27
N LYS A 74 -30.76 -8.99 19.08
CA LYS A 74 -31.51 -10.05 19.77
C LYS A 74 -31.01 -11.44 19.39
N ASN A 75 -30.59 -11.63 18.13
CA ASN A 75 -30.09 -12.91 17.63
C ASN A 75 -28.75 -13.27 18.26
N ALA A 76 -27.84 -12.29 18.36
CA ALA A 76 -26.55 -12.45 19.05
C ALA A 76 -26.75 -12.93 20.50
N LEU A 77 -27.58 -12.25 21.28
CA LEU A 77 -27.87 -12.63 22.67
C LEU A 77 -28.63 -13.96 22.81
N TYR A 78 -29.48 -14.31 21.86
CA TYR A 78 -30.12 -15.62 21.84
C TYR A 78 -29.10 -16.75 21.62
N ASN A 79 -28.16 -16.55 20.69
CA ASN A 79 -27.10 -17.51 20.37
C ASN A 79 -26.18 -17.71 21.57
N SER A 80 -25.73 -16.61 22.21
CA SER A 80 -24.86 -16.67 23.38
C SER A 80 -25.55 -17.32 24.57
N ARG A 81 -26.82 -16.95 24.87
CA ARG A 81 -27.60 -17.59 25.94
C ARG A 81 -27.76 -19.10 25.73
N SER A 82 -28.02 -19.51 24.50
CA SER A 82 -28.10 -20.93 24.11
C SER A 82 -26.78 -21.68 24.31
N ALA A 83 -25.64 -21.04 24.06
CA ALA A 83 -24.32 -21.63 24.28
C ALA A 83 -24.00 -21.78 25.78
N PHE A 84 -24.23 -20.72 26.57
CA PHE A 84 -24.05 -20.75 28.02
C PHE A 84 -24.94 -21.80 28.70
N TYR A 85 -26.22 -21.90 28.28
CA TYR A 85 -27.13 -22.93 28.78
C TYR A 85 -26.61 -24.35 28.51
N ARG A 86 -26.12 -24.62 27.29
CA ARG A 86 -25.55 -25.93 26.92
C ARG A 86 -24.29 -26.26 27.71
N ALA A 87 -23.43 -25.27 27.95
CA ALA A 87 -22.21 -25.42 28.73
C ALA A 87 -22.45 -25.45 30.25
N LYS A 88 -23.67 -25.13 30.71
CA LYS A 88 -24.05 -25.04 32.14
C LYS A 88 -23.20 -24.02 32.92
N VAL A 89 -22.84 -22.92 32.29
CA VAL A 89 -22.11 -21.82 32.91
C VAL A 89 -23.01 -20.58 33.04
N PRO A 90 -22.88 -19.81 34.14
CA PRO A 90 -23.71 -18.63 34.34
C PRO A 90 -23.23 -17.46 33.46
N GLY A 91 -24.16 -16.57 33.11
CA GLY A 91 -23.87 -15.33 32.40
C GLY A 91 -25.08 -14.39 32.44
N THR A 92 -24.82 -13.08 32.44
CA THR A 92 -25.86 -12.05 32.36
C THR A 92 -25.94 -11.51 30.94
N PHE A 93 -27.14 -11.36 30.37
CA PHE A 93 -27.33 -10.95 28.97
C PHE A 93 -28.24 -9.73 28.90
N ILE A 94 -27.73 -8.62 28.36
CA ILE A 94 -28.42 -7.32 28.35
C ILE A 94 -28.58 -6.85 26.90
N LEU A 95 -29.84 -6.69 26.47
CA LEU A 95 -30.18 -6.10 25.17
C LEU A 95 -30.10 -4.57 25.30
N SER A 96 -29.03 -3.97 24.80
CA SER A 96 -28.81 -2.51 24.90
C SER A 96 -27.92 -2.01 23.76
N ASP A 97 -28.07 -0.73 23.42
CA ASP A 97 -27.07 -0.01 22.64
C ASP A 97 -25.85 0.26 23.54
N ILE A 98 -24.63 0.08 23.02
CA ILE A 98 -23.39 0.26 23.78
C ILE A 98 -23.06 1.74 24.04
N ARG A 99 -23.73 2.67 23.35
CA ARG A 99 -23.67 4.11 23.65
C ARG A 99 -24.45 4.49 24.92
N GLU A 100 -25.37 3.63 25.35
CA GLU A 100 -26.17 3.81 26.56
C GLU A 100 -26.56 2.43 27.12
N MET A 101 -25.65 1.84 27.89
CA MET A 101 -25.82 0.52 28.49
C MET A 101 -26.76 0.60 29.68
N GLN A 102 -27.81 -0.23 29.69
CA GLN A 102 -28.73 -0.40 30.82
C GLN A 102 -28.08 -1.18 31.99
N LEU A 103 -26.96 -0.65 32.47
CA LEU A 103 -26.12 -1.18 33.53
C LEU A 103 -25.80 -0.08 34.55
N PRO A 104 -25.70 -0.43 35.84
CA PRO A 104 -25.29 0.51 36.89
C PRO A 104 -23.82 0.94 36.77
N ASP A 105 -23.52 2.14 37.26
CA ASP A 105 -22.18 2.71 37.33
C ASP A 105 -21.24 1.86 38.20
N HIS A 106 -19.95 1.88 37.88
CA HIS A 106 -18.85 1.42 38.72
C HIS A 106 -18.99 -0.03 39.26
N GLN A 107 -19.40 -0.96 38.40
CA GLN A 107 -19.62 -2.35 38.80
C GLN A 107 -18.57 -3.33 38.28
N PHE A 108 -17.90 -3.04 37.18
CA PHE A 108 -17.03 -4.00 36.51
C PHE A 108 -15.56 -3.75 36.78
N ASP A 109 -14.80 -4.83 36.96
CA ASP A 109 -13.34 -4.83 37.08
C ASP A 109 -12.68 -4.67 35.70
N LEU A 110 -13.29 -5.24 34.66
CA LEU A 110 -12.90 -5.06 33.26
C LEU A 110 -14.14 -4.82 32.39
N THR A 111 -14.11 -3.77 31.59
CA THR A 111 -15.04 -3.59 30.46
C THR A 111 -14.26 -3.71 29.17
N TRP A 112 -14.69 -4.57 28.26
CA TRP A 112 -13.93 -4.84 27.04
C TRP A 112 -14.81 -5.01 25.80
N ASN A 113 -14.20 -4.83 24.64
CA ASN A 113 -14.77 -5.26 23.37
C ASN A 113 -13.69 -5.66 22.37
N ALA A 114 -14.10 -6.44 21.38
CA ALA A 114 -13.27 -6.81 20.25
C ALA A 114 -14.12 -6.81 18.98
N GLY A 115 -13.68 -6.10 17.95
CA GLY A 115 -14.39 -6.06 16.68
C GLY A 115 -15.60 -5.11 16.66
N VAL A 116 -15.46 -3.89 17.22
CA VAL A 116 -16.59 -2.98 17.47
C VAL A 116 -16.29 -1.54 17.06
N LEU A 117 -15.26 -0.90 17.64
CA LEU A 117 -15.04 0.55 17.48
C LEU A 117 -14.68 0.97 16.04
N GLU A 118 -14.15 0.06 15.24
CA GLU A 118 -13.84 0.26 13.82
C GLU A 118 -15.07 0.50 12.94
N HIS A 119 -16.29 0.29 13.45
CA HIS A 119 -17.54 0.56 12.75
C HIS A 119 -18.14 1.94 13.08
N PHE A 120 -17.48 2.71 13.94
CA PHE A 120 -17.97 4.00 14.45
C PHE A 120 -17.02 5.13 14.08
N ASP A 121 -17.56 6.33 13.88
CA ASP A 121 -16.75 7.53 13.78
C ASP A 121 -16.14 7.90 15.15
N GLU A 122 -15.19 8.82 15.16
CA GLU A 122 -14.42 9.17 16.36
C GLU A 122 -15.31 9.76 17.49
N ASP A 123 -16.35 10.52 17.16
CA ASP A 123 -17.28 11.09 18.15
C ASP A 123 -18.11 9.98 18.82
N GLU A 124 -18.55 9.00 18.03
CA GLU A 124 -19.24 7.82 18.52
C GLU A 124 -18.32 6.91 19.33
N GLN A 125 -17.07 6.70 18.91
CA GLN A 125 -16.06 5.97 19.69
C GLN A 125 -15.86 6.61 21.07
N VAL A 126 -15.72 7.94 21.13
CA VAL A 126 -15.61 8.68 22.42
C VAL A 126 -16.85 8.47 23.28
N THR A 127 -18.04 8.45 22.68
CA THR A 127 -19.31 8.22 23.40
C THR A 127 -19.36 6.81 24.00
N ILE A 128 -18.99 5.80 23.21
CA ILE A 128 -18.92 4.40 23.66
C ILE A 128 -17.88 4.24 24.78
N LEU A 129 -16.70 4.84 24.62
CA LEU A 129 -15.65 4.80 25.65
C LEU A 129 -16.13 5.44 26.96
N ARG A 130 -16.84 6.57 26.92
CA ARG A 130 -17.43 7.18 28.13
C ARG A 130 -18.41 6.24 28.82
N GLU A 131 -19.19 5.49 28.06
CA GLU A 131 -20.14 4.54 28.62
C GLU A 131 -19.45 3.30 29.22
N MET A 132 -18.39 2.81 28.56
CA MET A 132 -17.52 1.77 29.11
C MET A 132 -16.83 2.24 30.39
N ILE A 133 -16.37 3.50 30.45
CA ILE A 133 -15.79 4.12 31.65
C ILE A 133 -16.82 4.17 32.78
N ARG A 134 -18.06 4.62 32.52
CA ARG A 134 -19.12 4.77 33.53
C ARG A 134 -19.41 3.48 34.27
N VAL A 135 -19.52 2.36 33.55
CA VAL A 135 -19.84 1.05 34.15
C VAL A 135 -18.63 0.40 34.83
N THR A 136 -17.41 0.83 34.50
CA THR A 136 -16.16 0.31 35.08
C THR A 136 -15.86 0.97 36.43
N LYS A 137 -15.40 0.19 37.40
CA LYS A 137 -15.00 0.71 38.72
C LYS A 137 -13.85 1.72 38.58
N PRO A 138 -13.72 2.70 39.49
CA PRO A 138 -12.47 3.42 39.67
C PRO A 138 -11.31 2.45 39.91
N GLY A 139 -10.22 2.61 39.15
CA GLY A 139 -9.07 1.69 39.11
C GLY A 139 -9.27 0.43 38.26
N GLY A 140 -10.46 0.23 37.69
CA GLY A 140 -10.75 -0.84 36.74
C GLY A 140 -10.26 -0.51 35.33
N THR A 141 -10.26 -1.55 34.49
CA THR A 141 -9.67 -1.47 33.15
C THR A 141 -10.74 -1.39 32.05
N VAL A 142 -10.45 -0.61 31.02
CA VAL A 142 -11.16 -0.62 29.74
C VAL A 142 -10.21 -1.16 28.68
N LEU A 143 -10.65 -2.18 27.94
CA LEU A 143 -9.87 -2.86 26.89
C LEU A 143 -10.62 -2.79 25.57
N VAL A 144 -10.01 -2.20 24.55
CA VAL A 144 -10.54 -2.18 23.20
C VAL A 144 -9.61 -2.93 22.27
N ILE A 145 -10.18 -3.78 21.41
CA ILE A 145 -9.44 -4.55 20.42
C ILE A 145 -10.07 -4.33 19.04
N THR A 146 -9.32 -3.77 18.10
CA THR A 146 -9.81 -3.42 16.75
C THR A 146 -8.85 -3.90 15.66
N PRO A 147 -9.30 -4.11 14.41
CA PRO A 147 -8.40 -4.29 13.27
C PRO A 147 -7.38 -3.15 13.15
N PHE A 148 -6.11 -3.49 13.01
CA PHE A 148 -5.00 -2.53 12.99
C PHE A 148 -4.67 -2.08 11.57
N ALA A 149 -4.65 -0.77 11.35
CA ALA A 149 -4.40 -0.17 10.03
C ALA A 149 -3.00 -0.44 9.47
N GLU A 150 -1.99 -0.67 10.32
CA GLU A 150 -0.62 -0.98 9.88
C GLU A 150 -0.39 -2.47 9.60
N CYS A 151 -1.39 -3.33 9.83
CA CYS A 151 -1.26 -4.75 9.54
C CYS A 151 -1.42 -5.05 8.04
N LEU A 152 -0.29 -5.18 7.34
CA LEU A 152 -0.27 -5.34 5.89
C LEU A 152 -1.08 -6.55 5.37
N PRO A 153 -0.96 -7.79 5.91
CA PRO A 153 -1.70 -8.93 5.36
C PRO A 153 -3.21 -8.75 5.46
N TYR A 154 -3.67 -8.18 6.58
CA TYR A 154 -5.07 -7.84 6.79
C TYR A 154 -5.53 -6.75 5.81
N ARG A 155 -4.78 -5.64 5.68
CA ARG A 155 -5.13 -4.53 4.77
C ARG A 155 -5.22 -4.99 3.32
N ALA A 156 -4.26 -5.79 2.86
CA ALA A 156 -4.25 -6.34 1.51
C ALA A 156 -5.42 -7.28 1.27
N GLY A 157 -5.70 -8.19 2.20
CA GLY A 157 -6.82 -9.13 2.08
C GLY A 157 -8.19 -8.46 2.16
N LYS A 158 -8.35 -7.47 3.02
CA LYS A 158 -9.58 -6.65 3.12
C LYS A 158 -9.84 -5.92 1.80
N GLU A 159 -8.84 -5.23 1.26
CA GLU A 159 -8.96 -4.53 -0.03
C GLU A 159 -9.40 -5.48 -1.14
N ALA A 160 -8.75 -6.65 -1.25
CA ALA A 160 -9.12 -7.67 -2.23
C ALA A 160 -10.58 -8.15 -2.04
N ALA A 161 -11.01 -8.39 -0.79
CA ALA A 161 -12.37 -8.81 -0.49
C ALA A 161 -13.41 -7.73 -0.82
N GLU A 162 -13.09 -6.46 -0.58
CA GLU A 162 -13.97 -5.33 -0.91
C GLU A 162 -14.13 -5.16 -2.43
N GLN A 163 -13.03 -5.24 -3.19
CA GLN A 163 -13.08 -5.20 -4.65
C GLN A 163 -13.88 -6.35 -5.26
N LEU A 164 -13.80 -7.54 -4.65
CA LEU A 164 -14.54 -8.73 -5.08
C LEU A 164 -15.98 -8.79 -4.53
N GLY A 165 -16.38 -7.84 -3.67
CA GLY A 165 -17.70 -7.82 -3.04
C GLY A 165 -17.94 -8.99 -2.07
N THR A 166 -16.88 -9.60 -1.54
CA THR A 166 -16.94 -10.73 -0.59
C THR A 166 -16.74 -10.31 0.86
N TRP A 167 -16.41 -9.04 1.11
CA TRP A 167 -16.29 -8.49 2.47
C TRP A 167 -17.65 -8.48 3.19
N MET A 168 -17.71 -9.18 4.34
CA MET A 168 -18.98 -9.50 5.02
C MET A 168 -19.30 -8.63 6.25
N TYR A 169 -18.37 -7.76 6.67
CA TYR A 169 -18.47 -7.01 7.93
C TYR A 169 -19.03 -5.58 7.76
N GLY A 170 -19.49 -5.24 6.56
CA GLY A 170 -20.02 -3.91 6.25
C GLY A 170 -18.93 -2.84 6.29
N THR A 171 -19.30 -1.63 6.70
CA THR A 171 -18.38 -0.49 6.76
C THR A 171 -17.42 -0.65 7.93
N GLU A 172 -16.11 -0.61 7.64
CA GLU A 172 -15.06 -0.76 8.63
C GLU A 172 -13.92 0.23 8.34
N TYR A 173 -13.53 0.99 9.36
CA TYR A 173 -12.44 1.96 9.34
C TYR A 173 -11.26 1.43 10.14
N PRO A 174 -10.21 0.91 9.49
CA PRO A 174 -9.08 0.34 10.21
C PRO A 174 -8.37 1.40 11.02
N ILE A 175 -8.02 1.07 12.26
CA ILE A 175 -7.60 2.05 13.25
C ILE A 175 -6.07 2.11 13.29
N PHE A 176 -5.50 3.31 13.20
CA PHE A 176 -4.06 3.53 13.43
C PHE A 176 -3.74 3.69 14.92
N SER A 177 -4.61 4.35 15.66
CA SER A 177 -4.48 4.55 17.10
C SER A 177 -5.84 4.95 17.69
N LEU A 178 -6.13 4.56 18.93
CA LEU A 178 -7.29 5.05 19.67
C LEU A 178 -6.91 6.14 20.68
N LYS A 179 -5.68 6.65 20.63
CA LYS A 179 -5.17 7.63 21.58
C LYS A 179 -6.05 8.88 21.68
N ASP A 180 -6.48 9.46 20.56
CA ASP A 180 -7.36 10.64 20.54
C ASP A 180 -8.71 10.34 21.23
N SER A 181 -9.35 9.24 20.85
CA SER A 181 -10.61 8.77 21.43
C SER A 181 -10.49 8.50 22.95
N PHE A 182 -9.39 7.91 23.40
CA PHE A 182 -9.10 7.68 24.83
C PHE A 182 -8.89 9.00 25.58
N GLU A 183 -8.08 9.91 25.03
CA GLU A 183 -7.84 11.24 25.63
C GLU A 183 -9.14 12.05 25.77
N ARG A 184 -9.98 12.08 24.72
CA ARG A 184 -11.26 12.81 24.70
C ARG A 184 -12.36 12.18 25.55
N SER A 185 -12.31 10.87 25.77
CA SER A 185 -13.23 10.18 26.68
C SER A 185 -12.83 10.37 28.15
N GLY A 186 -11.60 10.82 28.42
CA GLY A 186 -11.12 11.14 29.76
C GLY A 186 -10.53 9.94 30.51
N ILE A 187 -10.18 8.87 29.80
CA ILE A 187 -9.49 7.71 30.35
C ILE A 187 -8.00 7.78 30.05
N ALA A 188 -7.16 7.36 31.00
CA ALA A 188 -5.73 7.28 30.79
C ALA A 188 -5.40 6.03 29.98
N LEU A 189 -4.91 6.21 28.74
CA LEU A 189 -4.33 5.14 27.93
C LEU A 189 -2.99 4.72 28.54
N ILE A 190 -2.89 3.45 28.95
CA ILE A 190 -1.69 2.89 29.59
C ILE A 190 -0.86 2.01 28.64
N GLU A 191 -1.50 1.41 27.65
CA GLU A 191 -0.85 0.55 26.66
C GLU A 191 -1.58 0.68 25.33
N GLU A 192 -0.83 0.79 24.24
CA GLU A 192 -1.31 0.51 22.90
C GLU A 192 -0.28 -0.35 22.17
N SER A 193 -0.70 -1.54 21.73
CA SER A 193 0.17 -2.54 21.11
C SER A 193 -0.61 -3.35 20.07
N SER A 194 0.08 -4.12 19.23
CA SER A 194 -0.61 -5.00 18.26
C SER A 194 -0.30 -6.48 18.50
N ILE A 195 -1.27 -7.34 18.21
CA ILE A 195 -1.18 -8.80 18.41
C ILE A 195 -1.73 -9.57 17.19
N GLY A 196 -1.33 -10.83 17.07
CA GLY A 196 -1.92 -11.75 16.09
C GLY A 196 -1.42 -11.61 14.65
N PHE A 197 -0.11 -11.38 14.43
CA PHE A 197 0.45 -11.35 13.06
C PHE A 197 0.16 -12.64 12.29
N LEU A 198 0.35 -13.82 12.90
CA LEU A 198 0.07 -15.09 12.21
C LEU A 198 -1.42 -15.21 11.85
N ASN A 199 -2.32 -14.69 12.69
CA ASN A 199 -3.76 -14.65 12.37
C ASN A 199 -4.07 -13.70 11.20
N SER A 200 -3.29 -12.62 11.04
CA SER A 200 -3.46 -11.71 9.89
C SER A 200 -3.22 -12.38 8.54
N LEU A 201 -2.43 -13.46 8.51
CA LEU A 201 -2.11 -14.15 7.27
C LEU A 201 -3.31 -14.87 6.66
N ASP A 202 -4.36 -15.14 7.44
CA ASP A 202 -5.62 -15.71 6.93
C ASP A 202 -6.36 -14.76 6.00
N PHE A 203 -6.15 -13.44 6.12
CA PHE A 203 -6.72 -12.47 5.18
C PHE A 203 -6.12 -12.58 3.78
N LEU A 204 -4.92 -13.16 3.64
CA LEU A 204 -4.36 -13.41 2.31
C LEU A 204 -5.17 -14.44 1.53
N ASP A 205 -6.04 -15.24 2.17
CA ASP A 205 -6.90 -16.19 1.47
C ASP A 205 -7.98 -15.50 0.60
N PHE A 206 -8.20 -14.19 0.78
CA PHE A 206 -9.00 -13.37 -0.15
C PHE A 206 -8.27 -13.03 -1.45
N ILE A 207 -6.94 -13.26 -1.52
CA ILE A 207 -6.10 -13.00 -2.68
C ILE A 207 -5.81 -14.33 -3.39
N GLN A 208 -6.07 -14.37 -4.70
CA GLN A 208 -5.81 -15.56 -5.50
C GLN A 208 -4.32 -15.95 -5.47
N ASP A 209 -4.05 -17.26 -5.40
CA ASP A 209 -2.69 -17.83 -5.47
C ASP A 209 -1.71 -17.36 -4.36
N SER A 210 -2.23 -16.83 -3.25
CA SER A 210 -1.44 -16.30 -2.13
C SER A 210 -0.78 -17.36 -1.22
N GLN A 211 -1.10 -18.64 -1.41
CA GLN A 211 -0.71 -19.74 -0.50
C GLN A 211 0.81 -19.87 -0.33
N THR A 212 1.57 -19.68 -1.41
CA THR A 212 3.04 -19.69 -1.33
C THR A 212 3.55 -18.54 -0.47
N VAL A 213 3.02 -17.32 -0.66
CA VAL A 213 3.40 -16.13 0.13
C VAL A 213 3.05 -16.33 1.60
N LYS A 214 1.84 -16.81 1.89
CA LYS A 214 1.37 -17.14 3.25
C LYS A 214 2.32 -18.09 3.96
N HIS A 215 2.77 -19.15 3.28
CA HIS A 215 3.74 -20.12 3.82
C HIS A 215 5.11 -19.50 4.10
N TRP A 216 5.63 -18.67 3.18
CA TRP A 216 6.92 -17.99 3.38
C TRP A 216 6.87 -17.02 4.57
N LEU A 217 5.83 -16.18 4.66
CA LEU A 217 5.64 -15.25 5.77
C LEU A 217 5.50 -15.97 7.12
N THR A 218 4.80 -17.12 7.14
CA THR A 218 4.69 -17.96 8.34
C THR A 218 6.06 -18.46 8.80
N LYS A 219 6.86 -19.02 7.89
CA LYS A 219 8.22 -19.51 8.19
C LYS A 219 9.14 -18.38 8.64
N TRP A 220 9.10 -17.26 7.94
CA TRP A 220 9.88 -16.06 8.29
C TRP A 220 9.55 -15.61 9.71
N TYR A 221 8.26 -15.41 10.03
CA TYR A 221 7.84 -14.97 11.36
C TYR A 221 8.25 -15.94 12.47
N HIS A 222 8.17 -17.26 12.24
CA HIS A 222 8.64 -18.24 13.23
C HIS A 222 10.15 -18.13 13.49
N GLY A 223 10.94 -17.78 12.47
CA GLY A 223 12.39 -17.58 12.57
C GLY A 223 12.83 -16.30 13.29
N LEU A 224 11.93 -15.33 13.47
CA LEU A 224 12.24 -14.07 14.14
C LEU A 224 12.48 -14.26 15.65
N THR A 225 13.39 -13.44 16.19
CA THR A 225 13.59 -13.27 17.63
C THR A 225 12.36 -12.64 18.28
N LYS A 226 12.29 -12.66 19.62
CA LYS A 226 11.19 -12.01 20.35
C LYS A 226 11.14 -10.50 20.11
N GLU A 227 12.30 -9.85 20.06
CA GLU A 227 12.41 -8.41 19.85
C GLU A 227 11.94 -8.01 18.44
N GLU A 228 12.34 -8.77 17.42
CA GLU A 228 11.86 -8.54 16.05
C GLU A 228 10.35 -8.71 15.94
N LYS A 229 9.77 -9.73 16.60
CA LYS A 229 8.32 -9.96 16.60
C LYS A 229 7.53 -8.79 17.18
N CYS A 230 8.07 -8.07 18.16
CA CYS A 230 7.44 -6.88 18.72
C CYS A 230 7.34 -5.72 17.71
N ASN A 231 8.19 -5.70 16.68
CA ASN A 231 8.19 -4.69 15.63
C ASN A 231 7.37 -5.11 14.40
N VAL A 232 6.72 -6.28 14.42
CA VAL A 232 5.87 -6.75 13.33
C VAL A 232 4.40 -6.51 13.69
N PRO A 233 3.70 -5.59 12.98
CA PRO A 233 2.30 -5.28 13.24
C PRO A 233 1.38 -6.51 13.17
N GLY A 234 0.73 -6.82 14.27
CA GLY A 234 -0.30 -7.86 14.33
C GLY A 234 -1.65 -7.41 13.75
N TYR A 235 -2.56 -8.36 13.52
CA TYR A 235 -3.91 -8.07 13.03
C TYR A 235 -4.67 -7.08 13.92
N LEU A 236 -4.58 -7.26 15.24
CA LEU A 236 -5.42 -6.56 16.19
C LEU A 236 -4.61 -5.51 16.94
N LEU A 237 -5.08 -4.27 16.91
CA LEU A 237 -4.65 -3.18 17.79
C LEU A 237 -5.34 -3.38 19.14
N VAL A 238 -4.57 -3.31 20.21
CA VAL A 238 -5.01 -3.45 21.59
C VAL A 238 -4.76 -2.12 22.28
N SER A 239 -5.82 -1.45 22.73
CA SER A 239 -5.75 -0.21 23.50
C SER A 239 -6.30 -0.44 24.89
N VAL A 240 -5.48 -0.18 25.91
CA VAL A 240 -5.80 -0.44 27.32
C VAL A 240 -5.81 0.87 28.09
N GLY A 241 -6.90 1.12 28.81
CA GLY A 241 -7.04 2.29 29.66
C GLY A 241 -7.47 1.94 31.08
N VAL A 242 -7.16 2.82 32.03
CA VAL A 242 -7.55 2.67 33.44
C VAL A 242 -8.44 3.83 33.86
N VAL A 243 -9.56 3.52 34.51
CA VAL A 243 -10.52 4.52 34.99
C VAL A 243 -9.99 5.22 36.24
N GLY A 244 -9.73 6.53 36.16
CA GLY A 244 -9.15 7.33 37.24
C GLY A 244 -7.86 8.04 36.83
N THR A 245 -7.45 9.09 37.54
CA THR A 245 -6.42 10.04 37.07
C THR A 245 -4.97 9.57 37.26
N VAL A 246 -4.17 9.69 36.19
CA VAL A 246 -2.74 10.07 36.24
C VAL A 246 -2.63 11.49 35.66
N PRO A 247 -1.80 12.41 36.21
CA PRO A 247 -1.86 13.82 35.83
C PRO A 247 -1.12 14.14 34.51
N GLY A 248 -1.90 14.63 33.54
CA GLY A 248 -1.57 15.78 32.68
C GLY A 248 -0.77 15.54 31.39
N LYS A 249 -1.37 15.81 30.23
CA LYS A 249 -0.82 16.71 29.21
C LYS A 249 -1.85 17.10 28.14
N ALA A 250 -1.69 18.33 27.63
CA ALA A 250 -2.60 19.04 26.74
C ALA A 250 -2.41 18.68 25.25
N MET A 251 -3.53 18.64 24.52
CA MET A 251 -3.61 18.56 23.06
C MET A 251 -3.21 19.88 22.38
N SER A 252 -2.56 19.80 21.21
CA SER A 252 -2.44 20.90 20.25
C SER A 252 -2.76 20.45 18.83
N SER A 253 -3.48 21.32 18.13
CA SER A 253 -4.26 21.17 16.90
C SER A 253 -3.50 21.03 15.57
N LEU A 254 -4.16 20.33 14.64
CA LEU A 254 -3.89 20.18 13.21
C LEU A 254 -4.16 21.45 12.39
N HIS A 255 -3.47 21.59 11.25
CA HIS A 255 -3.90 22.39 10.09
C HIS A 255 -3.53 21.71 8.74
N PRO A 256 -4.23 22.06 7.63
CA PRO A 256 -4.46 21.19 6.46
C PRO A 256 -3.58 21.49 5.22
N SER A 257 -3.65 20.61 4.21
CA SER A 257 -2.90 20.58 2.94
C SER A 257 -3.50 21.45 1.80
N PRO A 258 -2.71 21.82 0.75
CA PRO A 258 -3.19 22.54 -0.43
C PRO A 258 -3.29 21.70 -1.73
N GLU A 259 -4.32 22.03 -2.52
CA GLU A 259 -4.55 21.95 -3.99
C GLU A 259 -3.96 20.79 -4.82
N THR A 260 -4.86 20.05 -5.49
CA THR A 260 -4.63 18.79 -6.23
C THR A 260 -3.80 18.95 -7.51
N GLN A 261 -2.51 18.59 -7.44
CA GLN A 261 -1.76 18.12 -8.61
C GLN A 261 -2.31 16.75 -9.06
N LEU A 262 -2.51 16.55 -10.37
CA LEU A 262 -2.83 15.23 -10.93
C LEU A 262 -1.70 14.25 -10.60
N SER A 263 -2.05 13.04 -10.17
CA SER A 263 -1.05 12.03 -9.83
C SER A 263 -0.30 11.54 -11.09
N PRO A 264 0.89 10.93 -10.95
CA PRO A 264 1.60 10.31 -12.06
C PRO A 264 0.76 9.29 -12.85
N GLU A 265 -0.05 8.50 -12.15
CA GLU A 265 -0.97 7.49 -12.71
C GLU A 265 -1.98 8.14 -13.67
N ASP A 266 -2.65 9.19 -13.20
CA ASP A 266 -3.68 9.90 -13.97
C ASP A 266 -3.08 10.55 -15.23
N LYS A 267 -1.89 11.14 -15.11
CA LYS A 267 -1.18 11.75 -16.23
C LYS A 267 -0.73 10.71 -17.25
N LEU A 268 -0.20 9.58 -16.82
CA LEU A 268 0.19 8.47 -17.71
C LEU A 268 -1.02 7.92 -18.47
N SER A 269 -2.12 7.63 -17.75
CA SER A 269 -3.37 7.16 -18.35
C SER A 269 -3.91 8.13 -19.40
N ARG A 270 -3.83 9.44 -19.12
CA ARG A 270 -4.22 10.48 -20.08
C ARG A 270 -3.29 10.53 -21.28
N ALA A 271 -1.97 10.45 -21.09
CA ALA A 271 -1.00 10.40 -22.18
C ALA A 271 -1.26 9.21 -23.10
N GLN A 272 -1.40 8.01 -22.53
CA GLN A 272 -1.73 6.78 -23.29
C GLN A 272 -3.05 6.89 -24.05
N THR A 273 -4.06 7.55 -23.46
CA THR A 273 -5.35 7.78 -24.12
C THR A 273 -5.21 8.69 -25.34
N ILE A 274 -4.44 9.78 -25.20
CA ILE A 274 -4.14 10.69 -26.32
C ILE A 274 -3.41 9.92 -27.40
N ILE A 275 -2.28 9.27 -27.08
CA ILE A 275 -1.47 8.48 -28.01
C ILE A 275 -2.34 7.46 -28.76
N SER A 276 -3.18 6.71 -28.02
CA SER A 276 -4.10 5.73 -28.62
C SER A 276 -5.01 6.35 -29.69
N SER A 277 -5.46 7.59 -29.52
CA SER A 277 -6.34 8.25 -30.49
C SER A 277 -5.66 8.62 -31.82
N TYR A 278 -4.35 8.87 -31.81
CA TYR A 278 -3.56 9.16 -33.02
C TYR A 278 -3.15 7.88 -33.76
N HIS A 279 -3.00 6.77 -33.03
CA HIS A 279 -2.58 5.49 -33.61
C HIS A 279 -3.72 4.52 -33.92
N ALA A 280 -4.93 4.72 -33.38
CA ALA A 280 -6.10 3.85 -33.63
C ALA A 280 -6.52 3.77 -35.12
N LYS A 281 -6.11 4.73 -35.95
CA LYS A 281 -6.38 4.74 -37.40
C LYS A 281 -5.37 3.94 -38.23
N ARG A 282 -4.26 3.49 -37.64
CA ARG A 282 -3.22 2.70 -38.31
C ARG A 282 -3.48 1.22 -38.04
N GLU A 283 -4.29 0.58 -38.88
CA GLU A 283 -4.48 -0.88 -38.85
C GLU A 283 -3.11 -1.56 -39.01
N LYS A 284 -2.67 -2.32 -37.99
CA LYS A 284 -1.50 -3.25 -37.91
C LYS A 284 -0.40 -2.95 -36.89
N SER A 285 -0.66 -2.30 -35.75
CA SER A 285 0.29 -2.39 -34.64
C SER A 285 -0.24 -3.28 -33.52
N HIS A 286 0.20 -4.55 -33.48
CA HIS A 286 0.07 -5.41 -32.30
C HIS A 286 0.80 -4.82 -31.06
N TYR A 287 1.71 -3.88 -31.29
CA TYR A 287 2.56 -3.23 -30.30
C TYR A 287 1.77 -2.30 -29.36
N LEU A 288 0.79 -1.54 -29.88
CA LEU A 288 0.08 -0.53 -29.08
C LEU A 288 -0.78 -1.14 -27.95
N SER A 289 -1.38 -2.31 -28.19
CA SER A 289 -2.20 -3.00 -27.19
C SER A 289 -1.37 -3.80 -26.18
N ALA A 290 -0.22 -4.35 -26.59
CA ALA A 290 0.65 -5.12 -25.69
C ALA A 290 1.43 -4.20 -24.73
N TYR A 291 1.99 -3.10 -25.24
CA TYR A 291 2.85 -2.22 -24.43
C TYR A 291 2.08 -1.29 -23.49
N LYS A 292 0.83 -0.92 -23.81
CA LYS A 292 0.05 -0.03 -22.92
C LYS A 292 -0.10 -0.57 -21.49
N GLU A 293 -0.23 -1.89 -21.33
CA GLU A 293 -0.31 -2.53 -20.02
C GLU A 293 1.08 -2.60 -19.37
N GLU A 294 2.12 -2.86 -20.14
CA GLU A 294 3.50 -3.01 -19.65
C GLU A 294 4.20 -1.69 -19.31
N GLU A 295 3.96 -0.59 -20.02
CA GLU A 295 4.56 0.75 -19.79
C GLU A 295 4.42 1.21 -18.33
N SER A 296 3.26 0.92 -17.72
CA SER A 296 3.00 1.24 -16.31
C SER A 296 3.83 0.37 -15.37
N THR A 297 4.15 -0.87 -15.77
CA THR A 297 4.82 -1.84 -14.90
C THR A 297 6.27 -1.48 -14.61
N TYR A 298 6.95 -0.68 -15.43
CA TYR A 298 8.36 -0.34 -15.20
C TYR A 298 8.65 1.17 -15.01
N TRP A 299 7.77 2.10 -15.38
CA TRP A 299 8.08 3.55 -15.26
C TRP A 299 7.67 4.23 -13.95
N PHE A 300 6.83 3.65 -13.08
CA PHE A 300 6.21 4.39 -11.96
C PHE A 300 7.18 5.20 -11.08
N PRO A 301 8.27 4.63 -10.54
CA PRO A 301 9.22 5.42 -9.74
C PRO A 301 9.95 6.48 -10.59
N LEU A 302 10.24 6.17 -11.86
CA LEU A 302 10.87 7.09 -12.79
C LEU A 302 9.95 8.30 -13.10
N LEU A 303 8.63 8.10 -13.18
CA LEU A 303 7.67 9.19 -13.40
C LEU A 303 7.66 10.20 -12.25
N ALA A 304 7.80 9.75 -11.00
CA ALA A 304 7.91 10.64 -9.86
C ALA A 304 9.19 11.50 -9.92
N ILE A 305 10.30 10.91 -10.38
CA ILE A 305 11.55 11.65 -10.62
C ILE A 305 11.35 12.65 -11.77
N LEU A 306 10.76 12.22 -12.88
CA LEU A 306 10.48 13.09 -14.02
C LEU A 306 9.61 14.28 -13.61
N ASP A 307 8.54 14.07 -12.88
CA ASP A 307 7.68 15.14 -12.34
C ASP A 307 8.47 16.15 -11.49
N SER A 308 9.39 15.66 -10.66
CA SER A 308 10.24 16.54 -9.83
C SER A 308 11.19 17.41 -10.68
N LEU A 309 11.50 16.99 -11.91
CA LEU A 309 12.33 17.72 -12.86
C LEU A 309 11.50 18.65 -13.76
N LEU A 310 10.22 18.35 -13.95
CA LEU A 310 9.26 19.15 -14.73
C LEU A 310 8.63 20.28 -13.89
N VAL A 311 9.47 20.98 -13.11
CA VAL A 311 9.04 22.03 -12.17
C VAL A 311 8.74 23.38 -12.83
N ALA A 312 9.20 23.63 -14.07
CA ALA A 312 9.03 24.90 -14.76
C ALA A 312 8.33 24.73 -16.11
N ARG A 313 7.42 25.65 -16.45
CA ARG A 313 6.86 25.71 -17.81
C ARG A 313 7.99 25.92 -18.82
N GLY A 314 8.07 25.02 -19.80
CA GLY A 314 9.04 25.11 -20.88
C GLY A 314 10.37 24.38 -20.64
N THR A 315 10.50 23.56 -19.59
CA THR A 315 11.59 22.56 -19.46
C THR A 315 11.73 21.79 -20.78
N LYS A 316 12.96 21.65 -21.29
CA LYS A 316 13.22 20.94 -22.55
C LYS A 316 13.54 19.48 -22.27
N VAL A 317 12.71 18.59 -22.79
CA VAL A 317 12.85 17.13 -22.63
C VAL A 317 13.16 16.50 -23.97
N LEU A 318 14.21 15.69 -24.03
CA LEU A 318 14.47 14.78 -25.15
C LEU A 318 14.09 13.36 -24.74
N ASP A 319 13.33 12.67 -25.57
CA ASP A 319 13.05 11.23 -25.43
C ASP A 319 13.73 10.49 -26.57
N ILE A 320 14.70 9.62 -26.25
CA ILE A 320 15.47 8.84 -27.21
C ILE A 320 14.93 7.42 -27.21
N GLY A 321 14.45 6.97 -28.37
CA GLY A 321 13.66 5.73 -28.47
C GLY A 321 12.19 5.98 -28.17
N ALA A 322 11.66 7.12 -28.63
CA ALA A 322 10.35 7.60 -28.24
C ALA A 322 9.18 6.69 -28.70
N ALA A 323 9.40 5.83 -29.69
CA ALA A 323 8.39 4.98 -30.31
C ALA A 323 7.08 5.75 -30.61
N TYR A 324 5.98 5.43 -29.90
CA TYR A 324 4.68 6.09 -30.05
C TYR A 324 4.61 7.47 -29.38
N GLY A 325 5.51 7.77 -28.43
CA GLY A 325 5.61 9.06 -27.76
C GLY A 325 4.89 9.17 -26.41
N THR A 326 4.66 8.07 -25.69
CA THR A 326 3.96 8.09 -24.39
C THR A 326 4.63 9.02 -23.38
N LEU A 327 5.95 8.90 -23.16
CA LEU A 327 6.68 9.77 -22.22
C LEU A 327 6.88 11.20 -22.75
N LEU A 328 6.95 11.40 -24.07
CA LEU A 328 6.86 12.74 -24.67
C LEU A 328 5.53 13.42 -24.32
N MET A 329 4.42 12.73 -24.52
CA MET A 329 3.10 13.26 -24.22
C MET A 329 2.93 13.50 -22.72
N TYR A 330 3.41 12.58 -21.88
CA TYR A 330 3.48 12.78 -20.43
C TYR A 330 4.20 14.10 -20.09
N SER A 331 5.37 14.34 -20.70
CA SER A 331 6.15 15.55 -20.50
C SER A 331 5.43 16.82 -20.99
N VAL A 332 4.75 16.75 -22.14
CA VAL A 332 3.92 17.87 -22.67
C VAL A 332 2.76 18.20 -21.72
N LEU A 333 2.07 17.19 -21.19
CA LEU A 333 0.97 17.38 -20.24
C LEU A 333 1.45 18.04 -18.94
N SER A 334 2.74 17.85 -18.59
CA SER A 334 3.42 18.54 -17.50
C SER A 334 4.01 19.91 -17.88
N GLY A 335 3.77 20.39 -19.10
CA GLY A 335 4.16 21.74 -19.57
C GLY A 335 5.57 21.85 -20.14
N ALA A 336 6.21 20.72 -20.47
CA ALA A 336 7.52 20.69 -21.11
C ALA A 336 7.47 21.01 -22.61
N LYS A 337 8.61 21.40 -23.17
CA LYS A 337 8.89 21.35 -24.61
C LYS A 337 9.52 20.00 -24.93
N ALA A 338 8.79 19.15 -25.62
CA ALA A 338 9.19 17.77 -25.86
C ALA A 338 9.80 17.59 -27.25
N TYR A 339 10.88 16.81 -27.31
CA TYR A 339 11.64 16.48 -28.50
C TYR A 339 11.83 14.96 -28.53
N GLY A 340 11.46 14.29 -29.62
CA GLY A 340 11.56 12.84 -29.75
C GLY A 340 12.59 12.42 -30.80
N LEU A 341 13.28 11.31 -30.55
CA LEU A 341 14.11 10.62 -31.53
C LEU A 341 13.72 9.15 -31.56
N ASP A 342 13.65 8.57 -32.76
CA ASP A 342 13.56 7.13 -32.94
C ASP A 342 14.17 6.73 -34.28
N MET A 343 14.56 5.47 -34.43
CA MET A 343 15.08 4.94 -35.70
C MET A 343 14.00 4.27 -36.55
N ILE A 344 12.80 4.06 -36.00
CA ILE A 344 11.66 3.45 -36.68
C ILE A 344 10.57 4.52 -36.90
N PRO A 345 10.38 5.02 -38.14
CA PRO A 345 9.43 6.10 -38.40
C PRO A 345 7.96 5.64 -38.34
N ASP A 346 7.71 4.34 -38.49
CA ASP A 346 6.35 3.78 -38.58
C ASP A 346 5.52 3.98 -37.30
N TYR A 347 6.20 4.12 -36.15
CA TYR A 347 5.56 4.35 -34.86
C TYR A 347 5.05 5.78 -34.69
N TRP A 348 5.63 6.75 -35.41
CA TRP A 348 5.42 8.16 -35.11
C TRP A 348 4.23 8.79 -35.86
N SER A 349 3.50 9.71 -35.21
CA SER A 349 2.38 10.47 -35.80
C SER A 349 2.75 11.93 -36.05
N GLU A 350 2.75 12.34 -37.32
CA GLU A 350 2.96 13.75 -37.72
C GLU A 350 1.84 14.67 -37.22
N GLU A 351 0.61 14.16 -37.08
CA GLU A 351 -0.51 14.91 -36.53
C GLU A 351 -0.29 15.27 -35.05
N LEU A 352 0.39 14.39 -34.29
CA LEU A 352 0.74 14.63 -32.90
C LEU A 352 1.73 15.78 -32.75
N GLU A 353 2.68 15.93 -33.68
CA GLU A 353 3.59 17.09 -33.72
C GLU A 353 2.84 18.40 -33.90
N GLN A 354 1.85 18.43 -34.80
CA GLN A 354 1.07 19.63 -35.10
C GLN A 354 0.17 20.04 -33.94
N ASP A 355 -0.54 19.07 -33.35
CA ASP A 355 -1.54 19.33 -32.32
C ASP A 355 -0.93 19.70 -30.96
N TYR A 356 0.25 19.16 -30.65
CA TYR A 356 0.91 19.33 -29.34
C TYR A 356 2.24 20.07 -29.39
N GLY A 357 2.71 20.47 -30.58
CA GLY A 357 3.96 21.21 -30.74
C GLY A 357 5.21 20.40 -30.37
N VAL A 358 5.13 19.08 -30.46
CA VAL A 358 6.26 18.16 -30.29
C VAL A 358 7.13 18.21 -31.54
N ARG A 359 8.45 18.07 -31.39
CA ARG A 359 9.37 17.91 -32.52
C ARG A 359 9.92 16.50 -32.52
N TRP A 360 9.83 15.79 -33.63
CA TRP A 360 10.40 14.45 -33.74
C TRP A 360 11.36 14.34 -34.92
N ASN A 361 12.39 13.50 -34.77
CA ASN A 361 13.35 13.23 -35.84
C ASN A 361 13.70 11.75 -35.93
N LEU A 362 13.73 11.24 -37.17
CA LEU A 362 14.32 9.95 -37.49
C LEU A 362 15.84 10.01 -37.23
N CYS A 363 16.34 9.15 -36.35
CA CYS A 363 17.74 9.13 -35.95
C CYS A 363 18.15 7.75 -35.41
N ASN A 364 19.18 7.14 -36.00
CA ASN A 364 19.88 6.03 -35.37
C ASN A 364 20.90 6.59 -34.37
N ILE A 365 20.58 6.53 -33.08
CA ILE A 365 21.43 7.09 -32.02
C ILE A 365 22.80 6.40 -31.91
N GLU A 366 22.99 5.18 -32.42
CA GLU A 366 24.31 4.52 -32.40
C GLU A 366 25.22 5.07 -33.51
N ALA A 367 24.66 5.44 -34.66
CA ALA A 367 25.40 5.85 -35.85
C ALA A 367 25.47 7.37 -36.06
N GLU A 368 24.44 8.11 -35.63
CA GLU A 368 24.21 9.51 -36.00
C GLU A 368 24.32 10.45 -34.79
N GLU A 369 24.52 11.74 -35.07
CA GLU A 369 24.50 12.80 -34.05
C GLU A 369 23.07 13.21 -33.71
N ILE A 370 22.83 13.62 -32.46
CA ILE A 370 21.52 14.15 -32.04
C ILE A 370 21.19 15.40 -32.88
N PRO A 371 20.08 15.39 -33.66
CA PRO A 371 19.74 16.48 -34.56
C PRO A 371 19.63 17.85 -33.88
N GLY A 372 19.95 18.90 -34.64
CA GLY A 372 19.86 20.29 -34.18
C GLY A 372 20.98 20.71 -33.22
N LYS A 373 20.77 21.81 -32.49
CA LYS A 373 21.74 22.42 -31.54
C LYS A 373 21.13 22.72 -30.16
N GLU A 374 19.95 22.17 -29.89
CA GLU A 374 19.21 22.38 -28.65
C GLU A 374 19.90 21.65 -27.49
N GLN A 375 20.07 22.32 -26.35
CA GLN A 375 20.40 21.67 -25.08
C GLN A 375 19.10 21.31 -24.35
N PHE A 376 19.15 20.22 -23.59
CA PHE A 376 18.01 19.67 -22.85
C PHE A 376 18.27 19.68 -21.35
N ASP A 377 17.20 19.93 -20.59
CA ASP A 377 17.24 19.89 -19.12
C ASP A 377 17.08 18.43 -18.63
N VAL A 378 16.30 17.64 -19.37
CA VAL A 378 16.07 16.22 -19.11
C VAL A 378 16.21 15.43 -20.41
N ILE A 379 16.92 14.31 -20.37
CA ILE A 379 16.93 13.31 -21.44
C ILE A 379 16.43 11.99 -20.87
N LEU A 380 15.48 11.36 -21.57
CA LEU A 380 14.95 10.04 -21.28
C LEU A 380 15.63 9.03 -22.21
N PHE A 381 16.05 7.90 -21.64
CA PHE A 381 16.69 6.79 -22.34
C PHE A 381 16.18 5.48 -21.76
N THR A 382 14.89 5.23 -21.98
CA THR A 382 14.12 4.16 -21.32
C THR A 382 13.90 2.99 -22.25
N GLU A 383 14.25 1.79 -21.80
CA GLU A 383 14.10 0.53 -22.55
C GLU A 383 14.78 0.57 -23.94
N ILE A 384 15.99 1.15 -23.97
CA ILE A 384 16.83 1.24 -25.18
C ILE A 384 18.22 0.66 -24.94
N LEU A 385 18.73 0.76 -23.71
CA LEU A 385 20.11 0.41 -23.40
C LEU A 385 20.40 -1.08 -23.69
N GLU A 386 19.42 -1.94 -23.46
CA GLU A 386 19.45 -3.37 -23.74
C GLU A 386 19.39 -3.71 -25.23
N HIS A 387 18.88 -2.81 -26.06
CA HIS A 387 18.79 -2.95 -27.51
C HIS A 387 20.03 -2.41 -28.26
N MET A 388 20.97 -1.79 -27.55
CA MET A 388 22.19 -1.26 -28.16
C MET A 388 23.05 -2.40 -28.73
N ASN A 389 23.28 -2.34 -30.04
CA ASN A 389 24.07 -3.33 -30.77
C ASN A 389 25.57 -3.13 -30.52
N TYR A 390 25.96 -1.92 -30.15
CA TYR A 390 27.34 -1.50 -29.94
C TYR A 390 27.56 -0.99 -28.52
N ASN A 391 28.83 -0.70 -28.23
CA ASN A 391 29.25 -0.11 -26.98
C ASN A 391 28.45 1.18 -26.70
N PRO A 392 27.74 1.30 -25.56
CA PRO A 392 26.88 2.45 -25.28
C PRO A 392 27.66 3.71 -24.85
N LEU A 393 28.97 3.63 -24.59
CA LEU A 393 29.75 4.78 -24.11
C LEU A 393 29.76 5.99 -25.07
N PRO A 394 29.92 5.84 -26.41
CA PRO A 394 29.79 6.95 -27.35
C PRO A 394 28.40 7.58 -27.33
N VAL A 395 27.33 6.78 -27.20
CA VAL A 395 25.95 7.27 -27.11
C VAL A 395 25.76 8.11 -25.85
N LEU A 396 26.19 7.59 -24.68
CA LEU A 396 26.09 8.32 -23.43
C LEU A 396 26.91 9.63 -23.43
N ARG A 397 28.04 9.68 -24.15
CA ARG A 397 28.80 10.93 -24.36
C ARG A 397 28.01 11.93 -25.20
N LYS A 398 27.39 11.50 -26.31
CA LYS A 398 26.50 12.37 -27.12
C LYS A 398 25.34 12.90 -26.30
N ILE A 399 24.70 12.05 -25.49
CA ILE A 399 23.63 12.44 -24.57
C ILE A 399 24.13 13.51 -23.58
N LYS A 400 25.30 13.29 -22.98
CA LYS A 400 25.90 14.24 -22.04
C LYS A 400 26.16 15.60 -22.67
N ASP A 401 26.71 15.63 -23.88
CA ASP A 401 27.01 16.88 -24.59
C ASP A 401 25.74 17.69 -24.89
N ARG A 402 24.59 17.03 -24.97
CA ARG A 402 23.27 17.64 -25.18
C ARG A 402 22.52 18.00 -23.90
N LEU A 403 22.99 17.58 -22.74
CA LEU A 403 22.45 18.02 -21.46
C LEU A 403 22.99 19.39 -21.08
N THR A 404 22.15 20.23 -20.48
CA THR A 404 22.62 21.42 -19.76
C THR A 404 23.54 21.00 -18.59
N PRO A 405 24.43 21.89 -18.11
CA PRO A 405 25.08 21.68 -16.82
C PRO A 405 24.03 21.53 -15.71
N GLY A 406 24.10 20.44 -14.94
CA GLY A 406 23.08 20.06 -13.97
C GLY A 406 21.84 19.36 -14.55
N GLY A 407 21.78 19.19 -15.87
CA GLY A 407 20.71 18.45 -16.55
C GLY A 407 20.73 16.96 -16.20
N SER A 408 19.57 16.31 -16.31
CA SER A 408 19.36 14.94 -15.86
C SER A 408 19.15 13.95 -17.00
N LEU A 409 19.80 12.80 -16.93
CA LEU A 409 19.54 11.63 -17.75
C LEU A 409 18.79 10.59 -16.91
N LEU A 410 17.61 10.20 -17.36
CA LEU A 410 16.83 9.12 -16.75
C LEU A 410 16.90 7.89 -17.66
N ILE A 411 17.34 6.77 -17.10
CA ILE A 411 17.49 5.49 -17.81
C ILE A 411 16.59 4.46 -17.14
N SER A 412 15.91 3.66 -17.96
CA SER A 412 15.33 2.39 -17.52
C SER A 412 15.82 1.27 -18.44
N THR A 413 16.06 0.09 -17.88
CA THR A 413 16.46 -1.10 -18.64
C THR A 413 16.13 -2.35 -17.83
N PRO A 414 15.83 -3.51 -18.46
CA PRO A 414 15.57 -4.75 -17.72
C PRO A 414 16.79 -5.16 -16.87
N TRP A 415 16.56 -5.43 -15.59
CA TRP A 415 17.65 -5.78 -14.67
C TRP A 415 18.10 -7.23 -14.91
N LYS A 416 19.38 -7.41 -15.25
CA LYS A 416 19.96 -8.73 -15.55
C LYS A 416 19.63 -9.79 -14.52
N ARG A 417 19.71 -9.45 -13.23
CA ARG A 417 19.46 -10.42 -12.15
C ARG A 417 18.01 -10.92 -12.11
N HIS A 418 17.07 -10.12 -12.61
CA HIS A 418 15.67 -10.50 -12.68
C HIS A 418 15.36 -11.30 -13.96
N PHE A 419 15.68 -10.72 -15.12
CA PHE A 419 15.25 -11.27 -16.40
C PHE A 419 16.19 -12.34 -16.98
N ALA A 420 17.49 -12.25 -16.71
CA ALA A 420 18.48 -13.13 -17.32
C ALA A 420 19.66 -13.49 -16.38
N PRO A 421 19.39 -14.02 -15.17
CA PRO A 421 20.43 -14.22 -14.15
C PRO A 421 21.55 -15.20 -14.57
N ASN A 422 21.28 -16.07 -15.55
CA ASN A 422 22.23 -17.07 -16.05
C ASN A 422 22.74 -16.76 -17.47
N GLN A 423 22.32 -15.65 -18.08
CA GLN A 423 22.77 -15.27 -19.41
C GLN A 423 24.20 -14.71 -19.34
N TYR A 424 25.05 -15.22 -20.22
CA TYR A 424 26.35 -14.62 -20.45
C TYR A 424 26.16 -13.42 -21.38
N ASP A 425 26.55 -12.24 -20.90
CA ASP A 425 26.59 -11.02 -21.70
C ASP A 425 28.06 -10.57 -21.78
N PRO A 426 28.51 -10.01 -22.91
CA PRO A 426 29.87 -9.49 -23.05
C PRO A 426 30.11 -8.39 -22.00
N ASP A 427 31.35 -8.24 -21.51
CA ASP A 427 31.73 -7.11 -20.66
C ASP A 427 31.47 -5.79 -21.43
N LEU A 428 31.10 -4.73 -20.71
CA LEU A 428 30.90 -3.40 -21.27
C LEU A 428 32.08 -2.94 -22.14
N LEU A 429 33.32 -3.21 -21.72
CA LEU A 429 34.51 -2.79 -22.47
C LEU A 429 34.80 -3.68 -23.69
N ASP A 430 34.22 -4.87 -23.74
CA ASP A 430 34.40 -5.83 -24.84
C ASP A 430 33.31 -5.71 -25.92
N MET A 431 32.28 -4.90 -25.69
CA MET A 431 31.25 -4.61 -26.71
C MET A 431 31.86 -3.89 -27.93
N PRO A 432 31.48 -4.26 -29.16
CA PRO A 432 32.02 -3.67 -30.38
C PRO A 432 31.63 -2.20 -30.52
N TYR A 433 32.45 -1.39 -31.17
CA TYR A 433 32.12 0.00 -31.51
C TYR A 433 31.57 0.08 -32.93
N TYR A 434 30.48 0.83 -33.12
CA TYR A 434 29.87 1.05 -34.43
C TYR A 434 30.89 1.50 -35.49
N GLN A 435 30.84 0.88 -36.67
CA GLN A 435 31.56 1.30 -37.86
C GLN A 435 30.58 1.73 -38.97
N PRO A 436 30.94 2.71 -39.82
CA PRO A 436 30.10 3.13 -40.93
C PRO A 436 29.68 1.96 -41.83
N GLY A 437 28.38 1.73 -41.93
CA GLY A 437 27.81 0.65 -42.73
C GLY A 437 27.53 -0.65 -41.96
N ASP A 438 27.80 -0.70 -40.66
CA ASP A 438 27.35 -1.84 -39.85
C ASP A 438 25.81 -1.91 -39.82
N GLY A 439 25.29 -3.14 -39.73
CA GLY A 439 23.86 -3.42 -39.70
C GLY A 439 23.24 -3.25 -38.32
N PHE A 440 21.91 -3.21 -38.27
CA PHE A 440 21.15 -3.15 -37.02
C PHE A 440 20.43 -4.47 -36.77
N ILE A 441 20.49 -4.97 -35.53
CA ILE A 441 19.75 -6.14 -35.07
C ILE A 441 18.68 -5.68 -34.10
N ASP A 442 17.42 -5.94 -34.44
CA ASP A 442 16.25 -5.68 -33.60
C ASP A 442 16.07 -6.82 -32.58
N ALA A 443 16.83 -6.75 -31.49
CA ALA A 443 16.79 -7.71 -30.39
C ALA A 443 17.33 -7.07 -29.10
N GLU A 444 17.01 -7.66 -27.95
CA GLU A 444 17.72 -7.37 -26.70
C GLU A 444 19.10 -8.01 -26.76
N ILE A 445 20.13 -7.18 -26.84
CA ILE A 445 21.53 -7.56 -27.03
C ILE A 445 22.22 -7.84 -25.69
N LYS A 446 21.90 -7.06 -24.65
CA LYS A 446 22.56 -7.14 -23.36
C LYS A 446 21.66 -6.67 -22.21
N TYR A 447 21.64 -7.43 -21.12
CA TYR A 447 21.09 -6.95 -19.85
C TYR A 447 22.17 -6.40 -18.92
N TYR A 448 21.81 -5.39 -18.14
CA TYR A 448 22.76 -4.65 -17.30
C TYR A 448 22.59 -4.96 -15.82
N THR A 449 23.72 -5.05 -15.13
CA THR A 449 23.81 -5.04 -13.67
C THR A 449 23.96 -3.61 -13.12
N ILE A 450 23.74 -3.43 -11.82
CA ILE A 450 23.98 -2.14 -11.14
C ILE A 450 25.45 -1.72 -11.27
N ASP A 451 26.38 -2.67 -11.15
CA ASP A 451 27.82 -2.39 -11.25
C ASP A 451 28.22 -1.89 -12.65
N GLU A 452 27.62 -2.44 -13.70
CA GLU A 452 27.84 -1.98 -15.06
C GLU A 452 27.23 -0.58 -15.29
N MET A 453 26.08 -0.28 -14.68
CA MET A 453 25.53 1.08 -14.73
C MET A 453 26.41 2.11 -14.03
N TYR A 454 27.06 1.74 -12.92
CA TYR A 454 28.10 2.59 -12.30
C TYR A 454 29.28 2.79 -13.24
N ALA A 455 29.76 1.72 -13.88
CA ALA A 455 30.86 1.81 -14.84
C ALA A 455 30.52 2.71 -16.04
N LEU A 456 29.28 2.64 -16.56
CA LEU A 456 28.79 3.55 -17.59
C LEU A 456 28.84 5.01 -17.14
N ALA A 457 28.31 5.31 -15.95
CA ALA A 457 28.31 6.67 -15.41
C ALA A 457 29.73 7.21 -15.20
N GLU A 458 30.64 6.39 -14.66
CA GLU A 458 32.03 6.77 -14.43
C GLU A 458 32.77 7.07 -15.74
N ASN A 459 32.67 6.17 -16.73
CA ASN A 459 33.37 6.29 -18.03
C ASN A 459 32.83 7.40 -18.94
N THR A 460 31.67 7.96 -18.59
CA THR A 460 31.06 9.12 -19.26
C THR A 460 31.06 10.37 -18.37
N ALA A 461 31.63 10.26 -17.16
CA ALA A 461 31.71 11.31 -16.16
C ALA A 461 30.34 11.93 -15.78
N PHE A 462 29.29 11.12 -15.78
CA PHE A 462 28.03 11.45 -15.13
C PHE A 462 28.13 11.28 -13.62
N GLN A 463 27.33 12.03 -12.87
CA GLN A 463 27.09 11.76 -11.46
C GLN A 463 25.88 10.84 -11.30
N VAL A 464 26.05 9.72 -10.61
CA VAL A 464 24.91 8.89 -10.18
C VAL A 464 24.17 9.62 -9.05
N LYS A 465 22.87 9.85 -9.23
CA LYS A 465 21.98 10.42 -8.21
C LYS A 465 21.22 9.34 -7.45
N SER A 466 20.67 8.36 -8.16
CA SER A 466 20.01 7.19 -7.58
C SER A 466 20.00 5.99 -8.54
N PHE A 467 19.87 4.81 -7.96
CA PHE A 467 19.51 3.57 -8.63
C PHE A 467 18.34 2.95 -7.87
N GLU A 468 17.30 2.54 -8.59
CA GLU A 468 16.13 1.87 -8.03
C GLU A 468 15.79 0.65 -8.88
N VAL A 469 15.30 -0.42 -8.25
CA VAL A 469 14.79 -1.60 -8.97
C VAL A 469 13.29 -1.65 -8.77
N TYR A 470 12.55 -1.72 -9.86
CA TYR A 470 11.09 -1.77 -9.85
C TYR A 470 10.58 -2.76 -10.88
N ASN A 471 9.77 -3.73 -10.44
CA ASN A 471 9.24 -4.83 -11.25
C ASN A 471 10.28 -5.51 -12.17
N GLY A 472 11.51 -5.66 -11.68
CA GLY A 472 12.58 -6.29 -12.43
C GLY A 472 13.34 -5.36 -13.37
N HIS A 473 12.99 -4.08 -13.48
CA HIS A 473 13.74 -3.08 -14.25
C HIS A 473 14.64 -2.25 -13.34
N LEU A 474 15.80 -1.87 -13.86
CA LEU A 474 16.75 -0.98 -13.22
C LEU A 474 16.51 0.44 -13.71
N LEU A 475 16.17 1.32 -12.78
CA LEU A 475 15.96 2.75 -13.01
C LEU A 475 17.18 3.51 -12.50
N ALA A 476 17.78 4.32 -13.37
CA ALA A 476 18.96 5.10 -13.06
C ALA A 476 18.71 6.59 -13.30
N TRP A 477 19.12 7.43 -12.35
CA TRP A 477 19.13 8.87 -12.50
C TRP A 477 20.57 9.38 -12.49
N PHE A 478 21.03 9.85 -13.64
CA PHE A 478 22.34 10.46 -13.84
C PHE A 478 22.22 11.98 -13.99
N VAL A 479 23.24 12.72 -13.54
CA VAL A 479 23.29 14.19 -13.62
C VAL A 479 24.58 14.62 -14.31
N ASN A 480 24.45 15.54 -15.27
CA ASN A 480 25.58 16.15 -15.96
C ASN A 480 26.28 17.16 -15.04
N LYS A 481 27.55 16.91 -14.71
CA LYS A 481 28.35 17.75 -13.81
C LYS A 481 28.87 19.03 -14.46
#